data_AF-A0A1G0J107-F1
#
_entry.id   AF-A0A1G0J107-F1
#
_cell.length_a   1.000
_cell.length_b   1.000
_cell.length_c   1.000
_cell.angle_alpha   90.00
_cell.angle_beta   90.00
_cell.angle_gamma   90.00
#
_symmetry.space_group_name_H-M   'P 1'
#
loop_
_entity.id
_entity.type
_entity.pdbx_description
1 polymer ?
#
loop_
_entity_poly.entity_id
_entity_poly.type
_entity_poly.pdbx_seq_one_letter_code
_entity_poly.pdbx_strand_id
1 'polypeptide(L)'
;MKTQGSTEKEKYKQIIRELSEIFINIQKPLRFLDSIKWNDEIKKNFFEHKFKKLPPVNDEYYKTINLSFDPQAKISEFFDLEQEIRRRLGQYNSVGEILQRMCREYREVIHMIMGRGTSEFGRISKELYGSSIDALYAGQPSLNDLANMISEALVNLKDLPKHSYDEKIYTSEEAVSMMQEKLNRYFQGAATLPKVILADGIVADASAGADIIKIKKGAMFSERDLRLLEVHEGWVHVGTTLNGAEQPVCTFLSKGPPSSTVTQEGLATIMEIFTFASYPDRVKRLTNRIRAIHMAEEGADFIEVFNFFREQGLSEDFSYSCAVRVFRGSTPNGSPFTKDLVYTKGFILIYNYIRLSIGQGNPELVRLLFCGKTTLEDLRVLSGLVHEGILVYPKFVPPQFTDLAALSAWMCYSLFLNKLNLQRVAKDYQNLL
;
A
#
# COMPACT_ATOMS: atom_id res chain seq x y z
N MET A 1 -36.52 8.93 -29.55
CA MET A 1 -35.47 7.92 -29.27
C MET A 1 -34.17 8.52 -28.71
N LYS A 2 -33.54 9.55 -29.30
CA LYS A 2 -32.28 10.14 -28.76
C LYS A 2 -32.41 10.74 -27.34
N THR A 3 -33.55 11.34 -27.00
CA THR A 3 -33.80 11.93 -25.67
C THR A 3 -33.99 10.89 -24.56
N GLN A 4 -34.64 9.77 -24.86
CA GLN A 4 -34.96 8.72 -23.88
C GLN A 4 -33.71 7.94 -23.42
N GLY A 5 -32.80 7.62 -24.35
CA GLY A 5 -31.51 6.98 -24.01
C GLY A 5 -30.54 7.89 -23.25
N SER A 6 -30.65 9.22 -23.41
CA SER A 6 -29.87 10.17 -22.61
C SER A 6 -30.35 10.20 -21.16
N THR A 7 -31.66 10.10 -20.91
CA THR A 7 -32.22 10.14 -19.55
C THR A 7 -31.91 8.86 -18.76
N GLU A 8 -31.93 7.69 -19.42
CA GLU A 8 -31.56 6.42 -18.78
C GLU A 8 -30.08 6.37 -18.38
N LYS A 9 -29.19 6.86 -19.24
CA LYS A 9 -27.75 6.93 -18.96
C LYS A 9 -27.43 7.86 -17.78
N GLU A 10 -28.08 9.02 -17.70
CA GLU A 10 -27.90 9.93 -16.57
C GLU A 10 -28.47 9.36 -15.27
N LYS A 11 -29.61 8.66 -15.33
CA LYS A 11 -30.15 7.92 -14.18
C LYS A 11 -29.18 6.84 -13.70
N TYR A 12 -28.56 6.09 -14.61
CA TYR A 12 -27.56 5.07 -14.28
C TYR A 12 -26.33 5.66 -13.57
N LYS A 13 -25.77 6.75 -14.11
CA LYS A 13 -24.67 7.48 -13.46
C LYS A 13 -25.05 7.98 -12.07
N GLN A 14 -26.25 8.56 -11.92
CA GLN A 14 -26.74 9.05 -10.64
C GLN A 14 -26.85 7.93 -9.61
N ILE A 15 -27.33 6.74 -10.00
CA ILE A 15 -27.39 5.57 -9.12
C ILE A 15 -25.99 5.19 -8.63
N ILE A 16 -25.00 5.08 -9.52
CA ILE A 16 -23.62 4.75 -9.12
C ILE A 16 -23.07 5.79 -8.16
N ARG A 17 -23.29 7.08 -8.44
CA ARG A 17 -22.82 8.18 -7.60
C ARG A 17 -23.39 8.08 -6.18
N GLU A 18 -24.70 7.85 -6.06
CA GLU A 18 -25.36 7.70 -4.75
C GLU A 18 -24.83 6.50 -3.97
N LEU A 19 -24.69 5.34 -4.63
CA LEU A 19 -24.12 4.14 -4.00
C LEU A 19 -22.66 4.37 -3.57
N SER A 20 -21.90 5.12 -4.36
CA SER A 20 -20.52 5.52 -4.02
C SER A 20 -20.47 6.34 -2.74
N GLU A 21 -21.38 7.30 -2.58
CA GLU A 21 -21.42 8.16 -1.40
C GLU A 21 -21.87 7.41 -0.15
N ILE A 22 -22.83 6.49 -0.26
CA ILE A 22 -23.22 5.60 0.85
C ILE A 22 -22.01 4.77 1.28
N PHE A 23 -21.32 4.15 0.32
CA PHE A 23 -20.12 3.36 0.59
C PHE A 23 -19.03 4.16 1.32
N ILE A 24 -18.71 5.36 0.83
CA ILE A 24 -17.72 6.25 1.44
C ILE A 24 -18.09 6.58 2.89
N ASN A 25 -19.37 6.88 3.15
CA ASN A 25 -19.85 7.23 4.48
C ASN A 25 -19.77 6.06 5.46
N ILE A 26 -20.09 4.84 5.03
CA ILE A 26 -19.96 3.62 5.84
C ILE A 26 -18.48 3.36 6.18
N GLN A 27 -17.59 3.52 5.18
CA GLN A 27 -16.15 3.24 5.31
C GLN A 27 -15.39 4.28 6.15
N LYS A 28 -15.72 5.56 6.03
CA LYS A 28 -15.00 6.70 6.64
C LYS A 28 -14.59 6.52 8.12
N PRO A 29 -15.43 5.99 9.04
CA PRO A 29 -15.05 5.79 10.44
C PRO A 29 -14.08 4.62 10.67
N LEU A 30 -13.86 3.74 9.69
CA LEU A 30 -13.00 2.55 9.82
C LEU A 30 -11.52 2.92 9.76
N ARG A 31 -10.94 3.27 10.91
CA ARG A 31 -9.49 3.50 11.08
C ARG A 31 -8.83 2.28 11.72
N PHE A 32 -8.78 1.17 10.99
CA PHE A 32 -8.36 -0.11 11.57
C PHE A 32 -6.93 -0.14 12.10
N LEU A 33 -6.00 0.60 11.50
CA LEU A 33 -4.60 0.65 11.98
C LEU A 33 -4.48 1.24 13.40
N ASP A 34 -5.41 2.11 13.80
CA ASP A 34 -5.44 2.66 15.16
C ASP A 34 -5.89 1.61 16.18
N SER A 35 -6.70 0.64 15.76
CA SER A 35 -7.22 -0.43 16.61
C SER A 35 -6.20 -1.54 16.93
N ILE A 36 -5.10 -1.65 16.20
CA ILE A 36 -4.14 -2.77 16.36
C ILE A 36 -2.83 -2.36 17.03
N LYS A 37 -2.69 -1.08 17.45
CA LYS A 37 -1.44 -0.55 18.01
C LYS A 37 -1.08 -1.20 19.34
N TRP A 38 0.22 -1.26 19.61
CA TRP A 38 0.76 -1.53 20.94
C TRP A 38 1.16 -0.19 21.57
N ASN A 39 0.80 0.02 22.83
CA ASN A 39 1.09 1.26 23.54
C ASN A 39 2.57 1.34 23.99
N ASP A 40 2.98 2.50 24.48
CA ASP A 40 4.36 2.73 24.91
C ASP A 40 4.75 1.93 26.17
N GLU A 41 3.78 1.52 26.98
CA GLU A 41 4.03 0.68 28.16
C GLU A 41 4.50 -0.72 27.78
N ILE A 42 3.93 -1.31 26.71
CA ILE A 42 4.41 -2.58 26.16
C ILE A 42 5.88 -2.48 25.74
N LYS A 43 6.26 -1.37 25.10
CA LYS A 43 7.65 -1.11 24.73
C LYS A 43 8.53 -0.97 25.96
N LYS A 44 8.15 -0.10 26.90
CA LYS A 44 8.90 0.14 28.14
C LYS A 44 9.14 -1.18 28.90
N ASN A 45 8.10 -2.00 29.06
CA ASN A 45 8.19 -3.30 29.72
C ASN A 45 9.18 -4.25 29.03
N PHE A 46 9.15 -4.31 27.70
CA PHE A 46 10.06 -5.14 26.91
C PHE A 46 11.53 -4.74 27.10
N PHE A 47 11.81 -3.43 27.11
CA PHE A 47 13.14 -2.86 27.31
C PHE A 47 13.63 -3.03 28.76
N GLU A 48 12.77 -2.81 29.76
CA GLU A 48 13.09 -3.04 31.18
C GLU A 48 13.51 -4.49 31.45
N HIS A 49 12.88 -5.44 30.75
CA HIS A 49 13.23 -6.85 30.80
C HIS A 49 14.38 -7.26 29.87
N LYS A 50 15.10 -6.29 29.30
CA LYS A 50 16.27 -6.50 28.42
C LYS A 50 15.97 -7.45 27.25
N PHE A 51 14.76 -7.34 26.69
CA PHE A 51 14.32 -8.13 25.52
C PHE A 51 14.19 -9.63 25.77
N LYS A 52 14.15 -10.07 27.02
CA LYS A 52 14.12 -11.51 27.40
C LYS A 52 12.74 -12.04 27.75
N LYS A 53 11.72 -11.19 27.78
CA LYS A 53 10.34 -11.58 28.04
C LYS A 53 9.47 -11.15 26.88
N LEU A 54 8.53 -12.01 26.47
CA LEU A 54 7.56 -11.66 25.45
C LEU A 54 6.74 -10.46 25.95
N PRO A 55 6.46 -9.47 25.07
CA PRO A 55 5.57 -8.36 25.38
C PRO A 55 4.22 -8.88 25.90
N PRO A 56 3.62 -8.32 26.95
CA PRO A 56 2.38 -8.86 27.54
C PRO A 56 1.14 -8.45 26.73
N VAL A 57 1.06 -8.89 25.47
CA VAL A 57 -0.04 -8.59 24.54
C VAL A 57 -0.83 -9.87 24.26
N ASN A 58 -2.13 -9.85 24.56
CA ASN A 58 -3.05 -10.96 24.36
C ASN A 58 -4.46 -10.45 24.01
N ASP A 59 -5.45 -11.33 23.92
CA ASP A 59 -6.86 -10.97 23.70
C ASP A 59 -7.37 -9.93 24.72
N GLU A 60 -7.05 -10.10 26.02
CA GLU A 60 -7.45 -9.15 27.06
C GLU A 60 -6.84 -7.76 26.85
N TYR A 61 -5.58 -7.66 26.41
CA TYR A 61 -4.98 -6.38 26.03
C TYR A 61 -5.81 -5.69 24.95
N TYR A 62 -6.26 -6.40 23.91
CA TYR A 62 -7.05 -5.82 22.84
C TYR A 62 -8.47 -5.45 23.24
N LYS A 63 -9.07 -6.13 24.23
CA LYS A 63 -10.35 -5.74 24.83
C LYS A 63 -10.28 -4.39 25.54
N THR A 64 -9.09 -3.97 26.01
CA THR A 64 -8.90 -2.61 26.56
C THR A 64 -8.89 -1.52 25.48
N ILE A 65 -8.67 -1.88 24.21
CA ILE A 65 -8.61 -0.94 23.09
C ILE A 65 -10.00 -0.86 22.44
N ASN A 66 -10.76 0.15 22.87
CA ASN A 66 -12.07 0.47 22.29
C ASN A 66 -11.97 0.78 20.80
N LEU A 67 -12.92 0.23 20.04
CA LEU A 67 -13.09 0.55 18.62
C LEU A 67 -13.81 1.89 18.47
N SER A 68 -13.39 2.68 17.49
CA SER A 68 -14.02 3.97 17.17
C SER A 68 -15.37 3.84 16.45
N PHE A 69 -15.87 2.62 16.29
CA PHE A 69 -17.10 2.26 15.59
C PHE A 69 -17.67 0.98 16.19
N ASP A 70 -18.97 0.75 16.00
CA ASP A 70 -19.63 -0.53 16.31
C ASP A 70 -19.38 -1.53 15.15
N PRO A 71 -18.65 -2.63 15.38
CA PRO A 71 -18.36 -3.63 14.35
C PRO A 71 -19.62 -4.28 13.77
N GLN A 72 -20.61 -4.61 14.60
CA GLN A 72 -21.80 -5.32 14.15
C GLN A 72 -22.68 -4.41 13.31
N ALA A 73 -22.85 -3.17 13.74
CA ALA A 73 -23.55 -2.16 12.95
C ALA A 73 -22.87 -1.96 11.57
N LYS A 74 -21.53 -1.86 11.54
CA LYS A 74 -20.79 -1.67 10.28
C LYS A 74 -20.86 -2.89 9.36
N ILE A 75 -20.85 -4.11 9.90
CA ILE A 75 -21.08 -5.33 9.11
C ILE A 75 -22.47 -5.30 8.48
N SER A 76 -23.51 -4.94 9.25
CA SER A 76 -24.87 -4.81 8.74
C SER A 76 -24.98 -3.74 7.66
N GLU A 77 -24.43 -2.55 7.87
CA GLU A 77 -24.45 -1.46 6.89
C GLU A 77 -23.81 -1.86 5.55
N PHE A 78 -22.67 -2.57 5.56
CA PHE A 78 -22.06 -3.07 4.32
C PHE A 78 -22.87 -4.19 3.66
N PHE A 79 -23.51 -5.05 4.46
CA PHE A 79 -24.40 -6.09 3.93
C PHE A 79 -25.63 -5.47 3.25
N ASP A 80 -26.27 -4.50 3.89
CA ASP A 80 -27.43 -3.79 3.35
C ASP A 80 -27.06 -3.02 2.08
N LEU A 81 -25.89 -2.37 2.05
CA LEU A 81 -25.37 -1.74 0.85
C LEU A 81 -25.13 -2.77 -0.28
N GLU A 82 -24.59 -3.95 0.01
CA GLU A 82 -24.40 -5.00 -0.98
C GLU A 82 -25.73 -5.42 -1.63
N GLN A 83 -26.80 -5.57 -0.84
CA GLN A 83 -28.15 -5.86 -1.34
C GLN A 83 -28.72 -4.70 -2.17
N GLU A 84 -28.52 -3.47 -1.71
CA GLU A 84 -28.98 -2.28 -2.40
C GLU A 84 -28.31 -2.09 -3.76
N ILE A 85 -27.00 -2.38 -3.85
CA ILE A 85 -26.25 -2.40 -5.10
C ILE A 85 -26.88 -3.41 -6.07
N ARG A 86 -27.13 -4.65 -5.62
CA ARG A 86 -27.76 -5.69 -6.46
C ARG A 86 -29.15 -5.28 -6.92
N ARG A 87 -29.96 -4.69 -6.03
CA ARG A 87 -31.32 -4.25 -6.32
C ARG A 87 -31.35 -3.11 -7.35
N ARG A 88 -30.42 -2.15 -7.27
CA ARG A 88 -30.44 -0.93 -8.10
C ARG A 88 -29.64 -1.05 -9.40
N LEU A 89 -28.53 -1.77 -9.41
CA LEU A 89 -27.66 -1.94 -10.59
C LEU A 89 -27.88 -3.28 -11.29
N GLY A 90 -28.45 -4.27 -10.60
CA GLY A 90 -28.56 -5.64 -11.10
C GLY A 90 -27.33 -6.48 -10.77
N GLN A 91 -27.49 -7.80 -10.88
CA GLN A 91 -26.47 -8.79 -10.50
C GLN A 91 -25.22 -8.76 -11.38
N TYR A 92 -25.38 -8.46 -12.68
CA TYR A 92 -24.32 -8.55 -13.69
C TYR A 92 -23.71 -7.19 -14.05
N ASN A 93 -23.95 -6.16 -13.23
CA ASN A 93 -23.40 -4.84 -13.48
C ASN A 93 -21.93 -4.79 -13.05
N SER A 94 -21.03 -4.47 -13.97
CA SER A 94 -19.59 -4.47 -13.72
C SER A 94 -19.15 -3.49 -12.62
N VAL A 95 -19.77 -2.30 -12.54
CA VAL A 95 -19.52 -1.36 -11.41
C VAL A 95 -20.07 -1.93 -10.10
N GLY A 96 -21.26 -2.54 -10.18
CA GLY A 96 -21.87 -3.22 -9.06
C GLY A 96 -21.01 -4.36 -8.51
N GLU A 97 -20.34 -5.14 -9.36
CA GLU A 97 -19.44 -6.22 -8.94
C GLU A 97 -18.24 -5.68 -8.13
N ILE A 98 -17.64 -4.57 -8.58
CA ILE A 98 -16.54 -3.90 -7.87
C ILE A 98 -17.02 -3.44 -6.49
N LEU A 99 -18.11 -2.66 -6.42
CA LEU A 99 -18.63 -2.15 -5.14
C LEU A 99 -19.02 -3.26 -4.17
N GLN A 100 -19.66 -4.34 -4.66
CA GLN A 100 -20.01 -5.48 -3.83
C GLN A 100 -18.78 -6.21 -3.29
N ARG A 101 -17.74 -6.38 -4.13
CA ARG A 101 -16.46 -6.94 -3.68
C ARG A 101 -15.83 -6.07 -2.59
N MET A 102 -15.82 -4.75 -2.77
CA MET A 102 -15.32 -3.82 -1.75
C MET A 102 -16.10 -3.92 -0.43
N CYS A 103 -17.43 -4.04 -0.47
CA CYS A 103 -18.26 -4.24 0.72
C CYS A 103 -17.88 -5.53 1.47
N ARG A 104 -17.70 -6.64 0.74
CA ARG A 104 -17.25 -7.92 1.31
C ARG A 104 -15.88 -7.80 1.96
N GLU A 105 -14.91 -7.22 1.27
CA GLU A 105 -13.56 -7.05 1.81
C GLU A 105 -13.53 -6.17 3.06
N TYR A 106 -14.35 -5.12 3.16
CA TYR A 106 -14.45 -4.34 4.39
C TYR A 106 -15.12 -5.10 5.54
N ARG A 107 -16.09 -5.99 5.27
CA ARG A 107 -16.63 -6.90 6.29
C ARG A 107 -15.55 -7.84 6.82
N GLU A 108 -14.71 -8.40 5.94
CA GLU A 108 -13.56 -9.22 6.35
C GLU A 108 -12.55 -8.41 7.20
N VAL A 109 -12.28 -7.15 6.84
CA VAL A 109 -11.44 -6.28 7.69
C VAL A 109 -12.05 -6.08 9.08
N ILE A 110 -13.37 -5.91 9.18
CA ILE A 110 -14.04 -5.77 10.47
C ILE A 110 -13.94 -7.09 11.27
N HIS A 111 -14.15 -8.25 10.64
CA HIS A 111 -13.96 -9.55 11.28
C HIS A 111 -12.51 -9.76 11.75
N MET A 112 -11.52 -9.36 10.95
CA MET A 112 -10.11 -9.38 11.36
C MET A 112 -9.89 -8.55 12.63
N ILE A 113 -10.42 -7.33 12.70
CA ILE A 113 -10.31 -6.45 13.88
C ILE A 113 -11.03 -7.03 15.11
N MET A 114 -12.16 -7.70 14.92
CA MET A 114 -12.86 -8.37 16.00
C MET A 114 -12.06 -9.56 16.55
N GLY A 115 -11.25 -10.21 15.71
CA GLY A 115 -10.37 -11.32 16.10
C GLY A 115 -9.02 -10.91 16.69
N ARG A 116 -8.77 -9.62 16.98
CA ARG A 116 -7.49 -9.13 17.52
C ARG A 116 -7.06 -9.93 18.76
N GLY A 117 -5.79 -10.36 18.81
CA GLY A 117 -5.26 -11.17 19.92
C GLY A 117 -5.66 -12.65 19.88
N THR A 118 -6.33 -13.10 18.82
CA THR A 118 -6.70 -14.50 18.59
C THR A 118 -6.12 -15.00 17.25
N SER A 119 -6.19 -16.31 16.99
CA SER A 119 -5.75 -16.90 15.71
C SER A 119 -6.55 -16.41 14.51
N GLU A 120 -7.79 -15.96 14.71
CA GLU A 120 -8.64 -15.45 13.63
C GLU A 120 -8.08 -14.20 12.96
N PHE A 121 -7.42 -13.32 13.72
CA PHE A 121 -6.76 -12.13 13.15
C PHE A 121 -5.75 -12.53 12.07
N GLY A 122 -4.88 -13.48 12.39
CA GLY A 122 -3.85 -13.96 11.48
C GLY A 122 -4.42 -14.70 10.27
N ARG A 123 -5.44 -15.54 10.49
CA ARG A 123 -6.14 -16.26 9.41
C ARG A 123 -6.71 -15.28 8.38
N ILE A 124 -7.48 -14.29 8.84
CA ILE A 124 -8.11 -13.30 7.95
C ILE A 124 -7.06 -12.37 7.34
N SER A 125 -6.02 -11.99 8.09
CA SER A 125 -4.89 -11.23 7.51
C SER A 125 -4.27 -11.97 6.32
N LYS A 126 -4.02 -13.27 6.47
CA LYS A 126 -3.48 -14.13 5.40
C LYS A 126 -4.43 -14.20 4.20
N GLU A 127 -5.74 -14.28 4.43
CA GLU A 127 -6.74 -14.26 3.35
C GLU A 127 -6.78 -12.92 2.60
N LEU A 128 -6.65 -11.80 3.31
CA LEU A 128 -6.72 -10.46 2.73
C LEU A 128 -5.43 -10.03 2.00
N TYR A 129 -4.27 -10.41 2.53
CA TYR A 129 -2.97 -9.89 2.07
C TYR A 129 -2.05 -10.96 1.47
N GLY A 130 -2.38 -12.24 1.63
CA GLY A 130 -1.58 -13.37 1.19
C GLY A 130 -0.59 -13.87 2.24
N SER A 131 0.27 -14.78 1.79
CA SER A 131 1.32 -15.48 2.54
C SER A 131 2.70 -15.26 1.92
N SER A 132 3.78 -15.35 2.72
CA SER A 132 5.15 -15.23 2.20
C SER A 132 5.53 -16.38 1.25
N ILE A 133 4.86 -17.52 1.39
CA ILE A 133 5.04 -18.72 0.56
C ILE A 133 4.11 -18.75 -0.65
N ASP A 134 3.27 -17.74 -0.86
CA ASP A 134 2.44 -17.65 -2.05
C ASP A 134 3.35 -17.55 -3.28
N ALA A 135 3.15 -18.47 -4.23
CA ALA A 135 3.78 -18.39 -5.53
C ALA A 135 3.14 -17.25 -6.34
N LEU A 136 3.96 -16.50 -7.07
CA LEU A 136 3.45 -15.45 -7.96
C LEU A 136 2.69 -16.04 -9.17
N TYR A 137 3.20 -17.16 -9.68
CA TYR A 137 2.56 -17.99 -10.70
C TYR A 137 2.90 -19.46 -10.42
N ALA A 138 2.15 -20.39 -11.00
CA ALA A 138 2.42 -21.82 -10.86
C ALA A 138 3.87 -22.15 -11.26
N GLY A 139 4.64 -22.75 -10.35
CA GLY A 139 6.03 -23.13 -10.55
C GLY A 139 7.04 -21.96 -10.58
N GLN A 140 6.63 -20.75 -10.18
CA GLN A 140 7.53 -19.60 -10.04
C GLN A 140 7.93 -19.37 -8.57
N PRO A 141 9.01 -18.61 -8.31
CA PRO A 141 9.45 -18.31 -6.94
C PRO A 141 8.35 -17.71 -6.07
N SER A 142 8.38 -18.02 -4.78
CA SER A 142 7.56 -17.38 -3.75
C SER A 142 8.02 -15.95 -3.47
N LEU A 143 7.23 -15.19 -2.71
CA LEU A 143 7.66 -13.86 -2.23
C LEU A 143 8.91 -13.96 -1.35
N ASN A 144 9.02 -15.01 -0.53
CA ASN A 144 10.19 -15.25 0.30
C ASN A 144 11.44 -15.56 -0.54
N ASP A 145 11.32 -16.35 -1.61
CA ASP A 145 12.44 -16.65 -2.51
C ASP A 145 12.99 -15.37 -3.15
N LEU A 146 12.09 -14.50 -3.63
CA LEU A 146 12.49 -13.21 -4.18
C LEU A 146 13.14 -12.31 -3.12
N ALA A 147 12.62 -12.32 -1.90
CA ALA A 147 13.22 -11.56 -0.80
C ALA A 147 14.65 -12.04 -0.50
N ASN A 148 14.91 -13.35 -0.57
CA ASN A 148 16.26 -13.89 -0.41
C ASN A 148 17.17 -13.48 -1.57
N MET A 149 16.73 -13.59 -2.82
CA MET A 149 17.51 -13.15 -4.00
C MET A 149 17.89 -11.67 -3.93
N ILE A 150 16.95 -10.79 -3.54
CA ILE A 150 17.21 -9.36 -3.38
C ILE A 150 18.18 -9.13 -2.21
N SER A 151 18.01 -9.84 -1.10
CA SER A 151 18.92 -9.72 0.05
C SER A 151 20.35 -10.07 -0.33
N GLU A 152 20.56 -11.15 -1.08
CA GLU A 152 21.87 -11.59 -1.57
C GLU A 152 22.51 -10.54 -2.48
N ALA A 153 21.75 -9.98 -3.43
CA ALA A 153 22.23 -8.92 -4.31
C ALA A 153 22.67 -7.66 -3.53
N LEU A 154 22.00 -7.36 -2.41
CA LEU A 154 22.31 -6.22 -1.55
C LEU A 154 23.54 -6.44 -0.65
N VAL A 155 24.01 -7.68 -0.44
CA VAL A 155 25.16 -7.97 0.45
C VAL A 155 26.39 -7.18 0.01
N ASN A 156 26.63 -7.10 -1.29
CA ASN A 156 27.79 -6.41 -1.87
C ASN A 156 27.67 -4.88 -1.88
N LEU A 157 26.54 -4.33 -1.45
CA LEU A 157 26.24 -2.89 -1.47
C LEU A 157 26.21 -2.26 -0.08
N LYS A 158 26.56 -3.01 0.97
CA LYS A 158 26.49 -2.57 2.37
C LYS A 158 27.43 -1.40 2.72
N ASP A 159 28.56 -1.30 2.03
CA ASP A 159 29.61 -0.32 2.35
C ASP A 159 29.67 0.85 1.34
N LEU A 160 28.57 1.10 0.63
CA LEU A 160 28.48 2.29 -0.22
C LEU A 160 28.62 3.57 0.63
N PRO A 161 29.43 4.55 0.18
CA PRO A 161 29.59 5.79 0.92
C PRO A 161 28.26 6.54 1.03
N LYS A 162 27.99 7.09 2.23
CA LYS A 162 26.85 7.97 2.44
C LYS A 162 26.98 9.20 1.55
N HIS A 163 25.90 9.55 0.86
CA HIS A 163 25.79 10.79 0.13
C HIS A 163 25.38 11.92 1.08
N SER A 164 25.67 13.17 0.73
CA SER A 164 25.17 14.33 1.47
C SER A 164 23.63 14.37 1.57
N TYR A 165 22.93 13.66 0.68
CA TYR A 165 21.47 13.56 0.68
C TYR A 165 20.93 12.61 1.75
N ASP A 166 21.79 11.82 2.39
CA ASP A 166 21.45 10.94 3.51
C ASP A 166 21.55 11.68 4.87
N GLU A 167 22.09 12.90 4.89
CA GLU A 167 22.22 13.69 6.11
C GLU A 167 20.86 14.23 6.55
N LYS A 168 20.50 13.93 7.80
CA LYS A 168 19.23 14.35 8.41
C LYS A 168 19.35 15.76 8.99
N ILE A 169 19.28 16.75 8.11
CA ILE A 169 19.46 18.16 8.45
C ILE A 169 18.15 18.94 8.63
N TYR A 170 17.02 18.39 8.16
CA TYR A 170 15.73 19.08 8.23
C TYR A 170 14.95 18.65 9.47
N THR A 171 14.46 19.63 10.21
CA THR A 171 13.50 19.44 11.31
C THR A 171 12.14 18.99 10.81
N SER A 172 11.28 18.50 11.70
CA SER A 172 9.90 18.12 11.35
C SER A 172 9.08 19.29 10.80
N GLU A 173 9.31 20.50 11.28
CA GLU A 173 8.65 21.75 10.90
C GLU A 173 9.08 22.20 9.49
N GLU A 174 10.38 22.12 9.20
CA GLU A 174 10.91 22.37 7.85
C GLU A 174 10.40 21.32 6.86
N ALA A 175 10.42 20.05 7.25
CA ALA A 175 9.88 18.95 6.46
C ALA A 175 8.40 19.18 6.09
N VAL A 176 7.57 19.61 7.04
CA VAL A 176 6.17 19.98 6.77
C VAL A 176 6.07 21.09 5.73
N SER A 177 6.85 22.15 5.90
CA SER A 177 6.83 23.33 5.01
C SER A 177 7.25 22.95 3.59
N MET A 178 8.36 22.23 3.45
CA MET A 178 8.89 21.76 2.17
C MET A 178 7.94 20.79 1.46
N MET A 179 7.38 19.84 2.21
CA MET A 179 6.40 18.89 1.67
C MET A 179 5.12 19.60 1.24
N GLN A 180 4.59 20.54 2.03
CA GLN A 180 3.39 21.28 1.67
C GLN A 180 3.60 22.06 0.37
N GLU A 181 4.76 22.70 0.18
CA GLU A 181 5.10 23.40 -1.07
C GLU A 181 5.13 22.44 -2.28
N LYS A 182 5.83 21.30 -2.14
CA LYS A 182 5.92 20.27 -3.18
C LYS A 182 4.54 19.75 -3.58
N LEU A 183 3.68 19.43 -2.61
CA LEU A 183 2.33 18.93 -2.86
C LEU A 183 1.43 20.01 -3.47
N ASN A 184 1.50 21.26 -3.02
CA ASN A 184 0.74 22.37 -3.60
C ASN A 184 1.07 22.54 -5.09
N ARG A 185 2.35 22.43 -5.45
CA ARG A 185 2.80 22.50 -6.85
C ARG A 185 2.27 21.33 -7.67
N TYR A 186 2.39 20.11 -7.16
CA TYR A 186 1.97 18.90 -7.88
C TYR A 186 0.45 18.80 -8.04
N PHE A 187 -0.31 19.19 -7.01
CA PHE A 187 -1.77 19.14 -6.99
C PHE A 187 -2.45 20.46 -7.41
N GLN A 188 -1.76 21.26 -8.21
CA GLN A 188 -2.35 22.50 -8.73
C GLN A 188 -3.67 22.21 -9.45
N GLY A 189 -4.71 22.96 -9.07
CA GLY A 189 -6.05 22.81 -9.61
C GLY A 189 -6.90 21.70 -8.98
N ALA A 190 -6.42 20.98 -7.97
CA ALA A 190 -7.26 20.07 -7.18
C ALA A 190 -8.45 20.81 -6.56
N ALA A 191 -9.59 20.11 -6.43
CA ALA A 191 -10.77 20.65 -5.76
C ALA A 191 -10.50 20.92 -4.28
N THR A 192 -9.62 20.13 -3.67
CA THR A 192 -9.12 20.34 -2.30
C THR A 192 -7.65 19.99 -2.26
N LEU A 193 -6.82 20.94 -1.84
CA LEU A 193 -5.38 20.73 -1.70
C LEU A 193 -5.10 19.84 -0.48
N PRO A 194 -4.17 18.87 -0.60
CA PRO A 194 -3.78 18.05 0.53
C PRO A 194 -2.99 18.87 1.56
N LYS A 195 -3.06 18.43 2.81
CA LYS A 195 -2.39 19.09 3.94
C LYS A 195 -1.24 18.25 4.46
N VAL A 196 -0.18 18.92 4.88
CA VAL A 196 0.92 18.32 5.63
C VAL A 196 0.87 18.85 7.04
N ILE A 197 0.79 17.96 8.03
CA ILE A 197 0.65 18.34 9.44
C ILE A 197 1.67 17.61 10.31
N LEU A 198 2.05 18.23 11.43
CA LEU A 198 2.74 17.52 12.50
C LEU A 198 1.77 16.61 13.25
N ALA A 199 2.25 15.43 13.64
CA ALA A 199 1.50 14.50 14.47
C ALA A 199 2.39 13.87 15.53
N ASP A 200 1.83 13.72 16.73
CA ASP A 200 2.39 12.95 17.82
C ASP A 200 1.84 11.50 17.77
N GLY A 201 2.63 10.53 18.24
CA GLY A 201 2.17 9.14 18.37
C GLY A 201 2.06 8.34 17.07
N ILE A 202 2.69 8.78 15.98
CA ILE A 202 2.86 7.95 14.78
C ILE A 202 4.17 7.13 14.88
N VAL A 203 4.08 5.83 14.55
CA VAL A 203 5.20 4.88 14.69
C VAL A 203 6.24 5.08 13.59
N ALA A 204 5.80 5.44 12.38
CA ALA A 204 6.68 5.79 11.27
C ALA A 204 7.00 7.30 11.29
N ASP A 205 8.12 7.69 10.67
CA ASP A 205 8.52 9.09 10.54
C ASP A 205 7.47 9.93 9.80
N ALA A 206 6.63 9.29 8.98
CA ALA A 206 5.42 9.88 8.42
C ALA A 206 4.33 8.82 8.14
N SER A 207 3.10 9.29 7.91
CA SER A 207 1.99 8.45 7.40
C SER A 207 0.99 9.28 6.58
N ALA A 208 0.53 8.78 5.42
CA ALA A 208 -0.59 9.40 4.71
C ALA A 208 -1.96 8.87 5.16
N GLY A 209 -2.93 9.79 5.20
CA GLY A 209 -4.37 9.52 5.18
C GLY A 209 -4.97 9.89 3.82
N ALA A 210 -6.28 10.16 3.79
CA ALA A 210 -6.99 10.45 2.54
C ALA A 210 -6.46 11.72 1.83
N ASP A 211 -6.25 12.79 2.57
CA ASP A 211 -5.84 14.11 2.09
C ASP A 211 -4.77 14.76 2.98
N ILE A 212 -4.25 14.01 3.95
CA ILE A 212 -3.32 14.51 4.98
C ILE A 212 -2.07 13.64 5.02
N ILE A 213 -0.89 14.25 4.89
CA ILE A 213 0.38 13.61 5.25
C ILE A 213 0.76 14.07 6.65
N LYS A 214 0.92 13.13 7.58
CA LYS A 214 1.37 13.38 8.94
C LYS A 214 2.87 13.18 9.02
N ILE A 215 3.58 14.19 9.53
CA ILE A 215 5.02 14.16 9.81
C ILE A 215 5.22 14.03 11.32
N LYS A 216 6.10 13.12 11.74
CA LYS A 216 6.34 12.86 13.15
C LYS A 216 7.05 14.05 13.79
N LYS A 217 6.47 14.59 14.86
CA LYS A 217 7.07 15.70 15.59
C LYS A 217 8.43 15.30 16.19
N GLY A 218 9.42 16.18 16.05
CA GLY A 218 10.78 15.98 16.58
C GLY A 218 11.62 14.97 15.80
N ALA A 219 11.12 14.40 14.71
CA ALA A 219 11.93 13.60 13.79
C ALA A 219 12.79 14.52 12.90
N MET A 220 13.99 14.04 12.56
CA MET A 220 14.89 14.68 11.60
C MET A 220 14.81 13.94 10.25
N PHE A 221 14.80 14.71 9.17
CA PHE A 221 14.63 14.24 7.80
C PHE A 221 15.82 14.61 6.95
N SER A 222 16.18 13.69 6.05
CA SER A 222 17.12 13.96 4.96
C SER A 222 16.38 14.36 3.70
N GLU A 223 17.10 14.89 2.71
CA GLU A 223 16.52 15.17 1.38
C GLU A 223 15.91 13.90 0.76
N ARG A 224 16.55 12.74 0.98
CA ARG A 224 16.05 11.44 0.52
C ARG A 224 14.77 11.02 1.20
N ASP A 225 14.65 11.27 2.50
CA ASP A 225 13.41 10.98 3.24
C ASP A 225 12.26 11.82 2.66
N LEU A 226 12.48 13.13 2.46
CA LEU A 226 11.46 14.02 1.89
C LEU A 226 11.10 13.63 0.46
N ARG A 227 12.09 13.25 -0.36
CA ARG A 227 11.85 12.79 -1.73
C ARG A 227 11.04 11.49 -1.77
N LEU A 228 11.34 10.55 -0.88
CA LEU A 228 10.58 9.31 -0.75
C LEU A 228 9.13 9.59 -0.33
N LEU A 229 8.91 10.47 0.65
CA LEU A 229 7.57 10.89 1.06
C LEU A 229 6.79 11.56 -0.08
N GLU A 230 7.44 12.43 -0.85
CA GLU A 230 6.83 13.11 -1.98
C GLU A 230 6.28 12.12 -3.01
N VAL A 231 7.09 11.14 -3.42
CA VAL A 231 6.72 10.21 -4.50
C VAL A 231 5.84 9.06 -4.02
N HIS A 232 6.06 8.55 -2.80
CA HIS A 232 5.32 7.41 -2.25
C HIS A 232 3.98 7.85 -1.66
N GLU A 233 4.04 8.74 -0.67
CA GLU A 233 2.86 9.17 0.08
C GLU A 233 2.08 10.25 -0.70
N GLY A 234 2.79 11.21 -1.29
CA GLY A 234 2.20 12.30 -2.07
C GLY A 234 1.63 11.83 -3.41
N TRP A 235 2.49 11.52 -4.37
CA TRP A 235 2.05 11.29 -5.75
C TRP A 235 1.16 10.05 -5.91
N VAL A 236 1.42 8.99 -5.16
CA VAL A 236 0.62 7.75 -5.24
C VAL A 236 -0.52 7.76 -4.25
N HIS A 237 -0.27 7.72 -2.94
CA HIS A 237 -1.36 7.51 -1.96
C HIS A 237 -2.36 8.67 -1.92
N VAL A 238 -1.88 9.91 -1.79
CA VAL A 238 -2.74 11.11 -1.84
C VAL A 238 -3.27 11.33 -3.26
N GLY A 239 -2.42 11.23 -4.28
CA GLY A 239 -2.82 11.51 -5.67
C GLY A 239 -3.93 10.62 -6.21
N THR A 240 -3.86 9.31 -5.95
CA THR A 240 -4.94 8.38 -6.28
C THR A 240 -6.20 8.66 -5.44
N THR A 241 -6.07 9.04 -4.17
CA THR A 241 -7.25 9.40 -3.36
C THR A 241 -7.97 10.62 -3.94
N LEU A 242 -7.22 11.65 -4.33
CA LEU A 242 -7.77 12.86 -4.97
C LEU A 242 -8.39 12.55 -6.33
N ASN A 243 -7.72 11.79 -7.18
CA ASN A 243 -8.29 11.36 -8.47
C ASN A 243 -9.59 10.57 -8.29
N GLY A 244 -9.65 9.66 -7.30
CA GLY A 244 -10.83 8.88 -6.99
C GLY A 244 -11.98 9.76 -6.46
N ALA A 245 -11.68 10.74 -5.62
CA ALA A 245 -12.66 11.67 -5.08
C ALA A 245 -13.20 12.64 -6.14
N GLU A 246 -12.38 13.00 -7.14
CA GLU A 246 -12.75 13.89 -8.24
C GLU A 246 -13.41 13.15 -9.42
N GLN A 247 -13.63 11.83 -9.34
CA GLN A 247 -14.42 11.12 -10.36
C GLN A 247 -15.87 11.63 -10.39
N PRO A 248 -16.45 11.91 -11.57
CA PRO A 248 -17.79 12.48 -11.66
C PRO A 248 -18.88 11.51 -11.17
N VAL A 249 -18.64 10.21 -11.31
CA VAL A 249 -19.61 9.15 -10.99
C VAL A 249 -19.06 8.18 -9.95
N CYS A 250 -17.89 7.57 -10.22
CA CYS A 250 -17.31 6.50 -9.40
C CYS A 250 -16.47 7.00 -8.22
N THR A 251 -17.02 7.83 -7.32
CA THR A 251 -16.24 8.39 -6.20
C THR A 251 -15.79 7.39 -5.16
N PHE A 252 -16.39 6.19 -5.15
CA PHE A 252 -15.96 5.09 -4.27
C PHE A 252 -14.48 4.74 -4.47
N LEU A 253 -13.92 5.04 -5.65
CA LEU A 253 -12.50 4.89 -5.96
C LEU A 253 -11.58 5.76 -5.08
N SER A 254 -12.11 6.70 -4.29
CA SER A 254 -11.34 7.40 -3.26
C SER A 254 -10.98 6.50 -2.07
N LYS A 255 -11.60 5.33 -1.92
CA LYS A 255 -11.42 4.41 -0.79
C LYS A 255 -10.81 3.10 -1.25
N GLY A 256 -9.72 2.72 -0.59
CA GLY A 256 -8.98 1.50 -0.93
C GLY A 256 -9.38 0.33 -0.05
N PRO A 257 -10.06 -0.70 -0.58
CA PRO A 257 -10.23 -1.96 0.13
C PRO A 257 -8.88 -2.72 0.17
N PRO A 258 -8.74 -3.77 1.01
CA PRO A 258 -7.54 -4.60 1.09
C PRO A 258 -6.90 -4.99 -0.26
N SER A 259 -7.69 -5.46 -1.23
CA SER A 259 -7.21 -5.83 -2.58
C SER A 259 -6.47 -4.69 -3.29
N SER A 260 -6.97 -3.45 -3.19
CA SER A 260 -6.32 -2.28 -3.79
C SER A 260 -4.97 -1.94 -3.14
N THR A 261 -4.72 -2.39 -1.90
CA THR A 261 -3.45 -2.15 -1.20
C THR A 261 -2.27 -2.71 -1.97
N VAL A 262 -2.42 -3.88 -2.63
CA VAL A 262 -1.38 -4.45 -3.49
C VAL A 262 -1.03 -3.52 -4.65
N THR A 263 -2.05 -2.97 -5.32
CA THR A 263 -1.86 -2.04 -6.44
C THR A 263 -1.22 -0.74 -5.96
N GLN A 264 -1.70 -0.18 -4.84
CA GLN A 264 -1.23 1.09 -4.30
C GLN A 264 0.22 1.03 -3.82
N GLU A 265 0.57 0.03 -3.00
CA GLU A 265 1.92 -0.12 -2.48
C GLU A 265 2.89 -0.55 -3.61
N GLY A 266 2.39 -1.29 -4.60
CA GLY A 266 3.13 -1.62 -5.82
C GLY A 266 3.46 -0.39 -6.67
N LEU A 267 2.47 0.47 -6.93
CA LEU A 267 2.66 1.76 -7.60
C LEU A 267 3.64 2.64 -6.84
N ALA A 268 3.51 2.71 -5.52
CA ALA A 268 4.40 3.50 -4.68
C ALA A 268 5.85 2.98 -4.74
N THR A 269 6.04 1.66 -4.71
CA THR A 269 7.37 1.03 -4.87
C THR A 269 7.96 1.28 -6.26
N ILE A 270 7.15 1.19 -7.34
CA ILE A 270 7.59 1.53 -8.70
C ILE A 270 8.01 3.00 -8.78
N MET A 271 7.22 3.90 -8.18
CA MET A 271 7.55 5.32 -8.15
C MET A 271 8.84 5.59 -7.40
N GLU A 272 9.09 4.93 -6.27
CA GLU A 272 10.38 5.02 -5.58
C GLU A 272 11.55 4.63 -6.51
N ILE A 273 11.40 3.58 -7.31
CA ILE A 273 12.45 3.08 -8.21
C ILE A 273 12.63 3.98 -9.43
N PHE A 274 11.55 4.35 -10.13
CA PHE A 274 11.63 5.14 -11.37
C PHE A 274 12.03 6.60 -11.13
N THR A 275 11.94 7.07 -9.89
CA THR A 275 12.41 8.41 -9.49
C THR A 275 13.77 8.39 -8.81
N PHE A 276 14.40 7.20 -8.69
CA PHE A 276 15.63 6.98 -7.92
C PHE A 276 15.54 7.51 -6.48
N ALA A 277 14.34 7.44 -5.88
CA ALA A 277 14.11 7.76 -4.48
C ALA A 277 14.31 6.54 -3.55
N SER A 278 14.31 5.32 -4.11
CA SER A 278 14.68 4.10 -3.38
C SER A 278 16.20 3.89 -3.41
N TYR A 279 16.74 3.46 -2.28
CA TYR A 279 18.17 3.21 -2.07
C TYR A 279 18.37 1.81 -1.46
N PRO A 280 19.58 1.23 -1.49
CA PRO A 280 19.83 -0.13 -0.98
C PRO A 280 19.24 -0.40 0.40
N ASP A 281 19.39 0.54 1.35
CA ASP A 281 18.79 0.43 2.69
C ASP A 281 17.25 0.40 2.68
N ARG A 282 16.62 1.16 1.78
CA ARG A 282 15.16 1.13 1.61
C ARG A 282 14.71 -0.21 1.06
N VAL A 283 15.39 -0.74 0.05
CA VAL A 283 15.10 -2.07 -0.52
C VAL A 283 15.30 -3.14 0.55
N LYS A 284 16.43 -3.12 1.27
CA LYS A 284 16.71 -4.02 2.40
C LYS A 284 15.60 -4.00 3.45
N ARG A 285 15.08 -2.81 3.81
CA ARG A 285 13.96 -2.68 4.74
C ARG A 285 12.69 -3.37 4.23
N LEU A 286 12.34 -3.21 2.97
CA LEU A 286 11.17 -3.87 2.37
C LEU A 286 11.35 -5.39 2.36
N THR A 287 12.53 -5.86 1.96
CA THR A 287 12.89 -7.27 1.93
C THR A 287 12.87 -7.92 3.32
N ASN A 288 13.43 -7.25 4.33
CA ASN A 288 13.44 -7.76 5.71
C ASN A 288 12.04 -7.84 6.31
N ARG A 289 11.07 -7.03 5.87
CA ARG A 289 9.67 -7.17 6.30
C ARG A 289 9.07 -8.50 5.83
N ILE A 290 9.36 -8.92 4.60
CA ILE A 290 8.90 -10.21 4.06
C ILE A 290 9.52 -11.35 4.84
N ARG A 291 10.84 -11.31 5.05
CA ARG A 291 11.57 -12.33 5.81
C ARG A 291 11.06 -12.44 7.25
N ALA A 292 10.78 -11.31 7.91
CA ALA A 292 10.24 -11.30 9.26
C ALA A 292 8.81 -11.86 9.34
N ILE A 293 7.96 -11.58 8.34
CA ILE A 293 6.62 -12.21 8.23
C ILE A 293 6.78 -13.71 8.01
N HIS A 294 7.67 -14.14 7.12
CA HIS A 294 7.95 -15.55 6.88
C HIS A 294 8.40 -16.27 8.14
N MET A 295 9.35 -15.70 8.90
CA MET A 295 9.77 -16.24 10.19
C MET A 295 8.58 -16.45 11.14
N ALA A 296 7.70 -15.47 11.26
CA ALA A 296 6.51 -15.58 12.11
C ALA A 296 5.47 -16.58 11.58
N GLU A 297 5.32 -16.74 10.26
CA GLU A 297 4.50 -17.81 9.66
C GLU A 297 5.06 -19.21 9.97
N GLU A 298 6.38 -19.34 10.10
CA GLU A 298 7.09 -20.57 10.49
C GLU A 298 7.14 -20.78 12.03
N GLY A 299 6.49 -19.89 12.81
CA GLY A 299 6.34 -20.05 14.25
C GLY A 299 7.36 -19.28 15.11
N ALA A 300 8.19 -18.42 14.52
CA ALA A 300 9.07 -17.55 15.29
C ALA A 300 8.26 -16.55 16.12
N ASP A 301 8.69 -16.32 17.37
CA ASP A 301 8.07 -15.34 18.25
C ASP A 301 8.60 -13.91 18.06
N PHE A 302 8.03 -12.97 18.82
CA PHE A 302 8.39 -11.56 18.78
C PHE A 302 9.87 -11.30 19.09
N ILE A 303 10.46 -12.05 20.03
CA ILE A 303 11.86 -11.88 20.42
C ILE A 303 12.76 -12.34 19.28
N GLU A 304 12.45 -13.46 18.64
CA GLU A 304 13.19 -13.97 17.50
C GLU A 304 13.15 -13.00 16.32
N VAL A 305 11.97 -12.48 15.97
CA VAL A 305 11.83 -11.46 14.92
C VAL A 305 12.53 -10.15 15.30
N PHE A 306 12.46 -9.72 16.56
CA PHE A 306 13.19 -8.56 17.06
C PHE A 306 14.71 -8.73 16.93
N ASN A 307 15.24 -9.89 17.33
CA ASN A 307 16.67 -10.18 17.22
C ASN A 307 17.12 -10.28 15.77
N PHE A 308 16.29 -10.84 14.88
CA PHE A 308 16.55 -10.80 13.44
C PHE A 308 16.81 -9.37 12.96
N PHE A 309 15.95 -8.40 13.30
CA PHE A 309 16.18 -7.00 12.90
C PHE A 309 17.45 -6.38 13.53
N ARG A 310 17.80 -6.75 14.76
CA ARG A 310 19.06 -6.31 15.39
C ARG A 310 20.28 -6.85 14.67
N GLU A 311 20.26 -8.12 14.29
CA GLU A 311 21.32 -8.77 13.50
C GLU A 311 21.48 -8.13 12.11
N GLN A 312 20.43 -7.48 11.58
CA GLN A 312 20.51 -6.67 10.36
C GLN A 312 21.22 -5.32 10.54
N GLY A 313 21.67 -4.99 11.77
CA GLY A 313 22.39 -3.77 12.12
C GLY A 313 21.48 -2.60 12.52
N LEU A 314 20.21 -2.86 12.84
CA LEU A 314 19.25 -1.83 13.22
C LEU A 314 19.33 -1.54 14.72
N SER A 315 19.00 -0.30 15.12
CA SER A 315 18.90 0.06 16.54
C SER A 315 17.82 -0.74 17.24
N GLU A 316 17.90 -0.86 18.57
CA GLU A 316 16.92 -1.60 19.38
C GLU A 316 15.51 -1.00 19.23
N ASP A 317 15.39 0.33 19.28
CA ASP A 317 14.11 1.02 19.05
C ASP A 317 13.50 0.70 17.68
N PHE A 318 14.31 0.74 16.62
CA PHE A 318 13.82 0.51 15.27
C PHE A 318 13.51 -0.97 15.03
N SER A 319 14.30 -1.87 15.61
CA SER A 319 14.06 -3.33 15.59
C SER A 319 12.75 -3.68 16.30
N TYR A 320 12.48 -3.05 17.45
CA TYR A 320 11.20 -3.19 18.16
C TYR A 320 10.04 -2.72 17.29
N SER A 321 10.13 -1.52 16.69
CA SER A 321 9.08 -1.02 15.81
C SER A 321 8.83 -1.92 14.59
N CYS A 322 9.88 -2.55 14.04
CA CYS A 322 9.76 -3.51 12.95
C CYS A 322 9.08 -4.81 13.40
N ALA A 323 9.45 -5.36 14.55
CA ALA A 323 8.79 -6.55 15.12
C ALA A 323 7.31 -6.27 15.46
N VAL A 324 6.99 -5.10 16.03
CA VAL A 324 5.60 -4.69 16.28
C VAL A 324 4.79 -4.63 14.99
N ARG A 325 5.36 -4.21 13.86
CA ARG A 325 4.62 -4.22 12.58
C ARG A 325 4.20 -5.63 12.16
N VAL A 326 4.99 -6.65 12.50
CA VAL A 326 4.71 -8.06 12.20
C VAL A 326 3.62 -8.60 13.12
N PHE A 327 3.63 -8.29 14.41
CA PHE A 327 2.70 -8.90 15.39
C PHE A 327 1.52 -8.02 15.80
N ARG A 328 1.46 -6.75 15.40
CA ARG A 328 0.33 -5.87 15.76
C ARG A 328 -1.01 -6.43 15.26
N GLY A 329 -1.98 -6.46 16.15
CA GLY A 329 -3.29 -7.10 15.97
C GLY A 329 -3.33 -8.56 16.37
N SER A 330 -2.17 -9.19 16.59
CA SER A 330 -1.99 -10.58 17.04
C SER A 330 -1.29 -10.62 18.41
N THR A 331 -0.95 -11.81 18.89
CA THR A 331 -0.11 -12.00 20.08
C THR A 331 1.37 -12.10 19.69
N PRO A 332 2.33 -11.86 20.61
CA PRO A 332 3.77 -11.94 20.33
C PRO A 332 4.28 -13.31 19.91
N ASN A 333 3.46 -14.36 19.99
CA ASN A 333 3.76 -15.72 19.57
C ASN A 333 2.67 -16.26 18.63
N GLY A 334 1.81 -15.38 18.12
CA GLY A 334 0.72 -15.72 17.22
C GLY A 334 1.09 -15.47 15.77
N SER A 335 0.14 -15.74 14.87
CA SER A 335 0.33 -15.52 13.43
C SER A 335 0.56 -14.04 13.09
N PRO A 336 1.35 -13.73 12.04
CA PRO A 336 1.69 -12.35 11.71
C PRO A 336 0.57 -11.58 11.01
N PHE A 337 0.66 -10.26 11.07
CA PHE A 337 -0.05 -9.34 10.20
C PHE A 337 0.67 -9.24 8.85
N THR A 338 0.14 -9.94 7.85
CA THR A 338 0.78 -10.15 6.54
C THR A 338 0.67 -8.96 5.58
N LYS A 339 0.12 -7.81 5.99
CA LYS A 339 -0.06 -6.63 5.12
C LYS A 339 1.23 -6.20 4.41
N ASP A 340 2.40 -6.30 5.06
CA ASP A 340 3.65 -5.80 4.46
C ASP A 340 4.19 -6.69 3.31
N LEU A 341 3.55 -7.83 2.98
CA LEU A 341 3.87 -8.61 1.78
C LEU A 341 3.49 -7.90 0.48
N VAL A 342 2.47 -7.02 0.55
CA VAL A 342 1.85 -6.40 -0.63
C VAL A 342 2.77 -5.46 -1.40
N TYR A 343 3.85 -4.93 -0.79
CA TYR A 343 4.80 -4.03 -1.45
C TYR A 343 5.52 -4.71 -2.61
N THR A 344 6.18 -5.84 -2.34
CA THR A 344 6.96 -6.56 -3.36
C THR A 344 6.03 -7.30 -4.33
N LYS A 345 4.95 -7.90 -3.82
CA LYS A 345 3.90 -8.49 -4.66
C LYS A 345 3.35 -7.46 -5.65
N GLY A 346 2.97 -6.28 -5.14
CA GLY A 346 2.47 -5.17 -5.93
C GLY A 346 3.47 -4.70 -6.99
N PHE A 347 4.73 -4.48 -6.60
CA PHE A 347 5.78 -4.06 -7.53
C PHE A 347 5.86 -4.99 -8.76
N ILE A 348 5.91 -6.31 -8.54
CA ILE A 348 6.04 -7.30 -9.62
C ILE A 348 4.81 -7.28 -10.52
N LEU A 349 3.61 -7.29 -9.93
CA LEU A 349 2.36 -7.34 -10.68
C LEU A 349 2.18 -6.08 -11.53
N ILE A 350 2.40 -4.91 -10.94
CA ILE A 350 2.27 -3.64 -11.67
C ILE A 350 3.36 -3.49 -12.73
N TYR A 351 4.61 -3.86 -12.43
CA TYR A 351 5.68 -3.79 -13.42
C TYR A 351 5.41 -4.67 -14.64
N ASN A 352 4.99 -5.92 -14.42
CA ASN A 352 4.62 -6.83 -15.51
C ASN A 352 3.39 -6.33 -16.26
N TYR A 353 2.40 -5.77 -15.57
CA TYR A 353 1.25 -5.15 -16.21
C TYR A 353 1.66 -4.00 -17.14
N ILE A 354 2.47 -3.05 -16.67
CA ILE A 354 2.96 -1.92 -17.50
C ILE A 354 3.68 -2.46 -18.74
N ARG A 355 4.60 -3.41 -18.53
CA ARG A 355 5.39 -4.04 -19.58
C ARG A 355 4.50 -4.72 -20.63
N LEU A 356 3.51 -5.50 -20.21
CA LEU A 356 2.61 -6.22 -21.11
C LEU A 356 1.65 -5.29 -21.84
N SER A 357 1.07 -4.30 -21.16
CA SER A 357 0.18 -3.30 -21.76
C SER A 357 0.89 -2.54 -22.87
N ILE A 358 2.14 -2.12 -22.66
CA ILE A 358 2.96 -1.48 -23.69
C ILE A 358 3.31 -2.44 -24.82
N GLY A 359 3.72 -3.67 -24.50
CA GLY A 359 4.04 -4.69 -25.50
C GLY A 359 2.85 -5.07 -26.40
N GLN A 360 1.62 -4.90 -25.91
CA GLN A 360 0.38 -5.12 -26.66
C GLN A 360 -0.15 -3.86 -27.36
N GLY A 361 0.56 -2.73 -27.27
CA GLY A 361 0.17 -1.48 -27.92
C GLY A 361 -0.94 -0.70 -27.21
N ASN A 362 -1.19 -0.96 -25.92
CA ASN A 362 -2.19 -0.26 -25.09
C ASN A 362 -1.55 0.52 -23.92
N PRO A 363 -0.59 1.43 -24.18
CA PRO A 363 0.10 2.17 -23.12
C PRO A 363 -0.82 3.09 -22.30
N GLU A 364 -1.95 3.53 -22.86
CA GLU A 364 -2.93 4.40 -22.21
C GLU A 364 -3.61 3.73 -21.00
N LEU A 365 -3.75 2.39 -21.01
CA LEU A 365 -4.34 1.65 -19.90
C LEU A 365 -3.53 1.80 -18.61
N VAL A 366 -2.22 2.03 -18.72
CA VAL A 366 -1.34 2.25 -17.56
C VAL A 366 -1.80 3.44 -16.73
N ARG A 367 -2.33 4.49 -17.37
CA ARG A 367 -2.81 5.67 -16.63
C ARG A 367 -4.01 5.35 -15.75
N LEU A 368 -4.83 4.36 -16.09
CA LEU A 368 -6.01 3.98 -15.30
C LEU A 368 -5.66 3.48 -13.89
N LEU A 369 -4.42 3.03 -13.68
CA LEU A 369 -3.88 2.72 -12.35
C LEU A 369 -3.97 3.91 -11.38
N PHE A 370 -4.00 5.13 -11.91
CA PHE A 370 -4.07 6.36 -11.11
C PHE A 370 -5.50 6.93 -10.97
N CYS A 371 -6.52 6.33 -11.59
CA CYS A 371 -7.93 6.80 -11.50
C CYS A 371 -8.46 6.83 -10.05
N GLY A 372 -7.85 6.05 -9.17
CA GLY A 372 -8.21 5.96 -7.77
C GLY A 372 -7.51 4.81 -7.06
N LYS A 373 -8.12 4.30 -6.00
CA LYS A 373 -7.74 3.08 -5.29
C LYS A 373 -8.24 1.84 -6.04
N THR A 374 -7.66 1.64 -7.22
CA THR A 374 -8.04 0.58 -8.16
C THR A 374 -7.33 -0.74 -7.85
N THR A 375 -7.82 -1.82 -8.45
CA THR A 375 -7.13 -3.11 -8.54
C THR A 375 -6.76 -3.40 -10.01
N LEU A 376 -5.78 -4.28 -10.24
CA LEU A 376 -5.41 -4.70 -11.60
C LEU A 376 -6.58 -5.39 -12.32
N GLU A 377 -7.34 -6.18 -11.57
CA GLU A 377 -8.48 -6.95 -12.04
C GLU A 377 -9.60 -6.05 -12.57
N ASP A 378 -9.75 -4.85 -12.00
CA ASP A 378 -10.79 -3.90 -12.40
C ASP A 378 -10.43 -3.11 -13.66
N LEU A 379 -9.16 -3.10 -14.12
CA LEU A 379 -8.70 -2.17 -15.16
C LEU A 379 -9.46 -2.31 -16.49
N ARG A 380 -9.85 -3.53 -16.85
CA ARG A 380 -10.67 -3.76 -18.05
C ARG A 380 -12.05 -3.12 -17.92
N VAL A 381 -12.67 -3.23 -16.73
CA VAL A 381 -13.96 -2.58 -16.44
C VAL A 381 -13.78 -1.08 -16.47
N LEU A 382 -12.75 -0.54 -15.80
CA LEU A 382 -12.49 0.90 -15.74
C LEU A 382 -12.27 1.51 -17.13
N SER A 383 -11.53 0.81 -18.01
CA SER A 383 -11.37 1.22 -19.41
C SER A 383 -12.72 1.31 -20.14
N GLY A 384 -13.60 0.33 -19.97
CA GLY A 384 -14.97 0.39 -20.48
C GLY A 384 -15.76 1.58 -19.96
N LEU A 385 -15.67 1.86 -18.65
CA LEU A 385 -16.34 3.00 -18.03
C LEU A 385 -15.84 4.35 -18.55
N VAL A 386 -14.57 4.45 -18.95
CA VAL A 386 -14.04 5.65 -19.63
C VAL A 386 -14.69 5.81 -21.00
N HIS A 387 -14.79 4.75 -21.80
CA HIS A 387 -15.47 4.78 -23.10
C HIS A 387 -16.96 5.16 -22.97
N GLU A 388 -17.59 4.73 -21.88
CA GLU A 388 -18.98 5.08 -21.57
C GLU A 388 -19.15 6.49 -21.00
N GLY A 389 -18.07 7.19 -20.65
CA GLY A 389 -18.11 8.52 -20.02
C GLY A 389 -18.69 8.49 -18.60
N ILE A 390 -18.54 7.36 -17.90
CA ILE A 390 -18.86 7.18 -16.48
C ILE A 390 -17.63 7.49 -15.63
N LEU A 391 -16.47 7.05 -16.10
CA LEU A 391 -15.17 7.35 -15.50
C LEU A 391 -14.43 8.38 -16.38
N VAL A 392 -13.59 9.20 -15.78
CA VAL A 392 -12.65 10.05 -16.50
C VAL A 392 -11.22 9.65 -16.19
N TYR A 393 -10.31 9.90 -17.15
CA TYR A 393 -8.89 9.71 -16.92
C TYR A 393 -8.41 10.52 -15.71
N PRO A 394 -7.40 10.02 -14.98
CA PRO A 394 -6.91 10.70 -13.80
C PRO A 394 -6.25 12.02 -14.16
N LYS A 395 -6.46 13.00 -13.30
CA LYS A 395 -5.88 14.33 -13.43
C LYS A 395 -4.44 14.36 -12.92
N PHE A 396 -4.20 13.75 -11.76
CA PHE A 396 -2.90 13.71 -11.10
C PHE A 396 -2.19 12.41 -11.45
N VAL A 397 -1.27 12.49 -12.41
CA VAL A 397 -0.47 11.35 -12.87
C VAL A 397 1.00 11.69 -12.63
N PRO A 398 1.79 10.80 -11.99
CA PRO A 398 3.21 11.09 -11.77
C PRO A 398 3.94 11.34 -13.09
N PRO A 399 4.97 12.21 -13.14
CA PRO A 399 5.64 12.59 -14.38
C PRO A 399 6.18 11.40 -15.20
N GLN A 400 6.58 10.32 -14.54
CA GLN A 400 7.07 9.09 -15.16
C GLN A 400 5.99 8.36 -15.98
N PHE A 401 4.72 8.69 -15.77
CA PHE A 401 3.54 8.10 -16.41
C PHE A 401 2.78 9.11 -17.29
N THR A 402 3.24 10.37 -17.36
CA THR A 402 2.66 11.37 -18.27
C THR A 402 3.24 11.22 -19.68
N ASP A 403 4.54 11.01 -19.84
CA ASP A 403 5.13 10.69 -21.15
C ASP A 403 5.12 9.17 -21.39
N LEU A 404 4.05 8.69 -22.02
CA LEU A 404 3.90 7.27 -22.35
C LEU A 404 4.92 6.80 -23.41
N ALA A 405 5.46 7.70 -24.25
CA ALA A 405 6.48 7.33 -25.23
C ALA A 405 7.81 7.05 -24.51
N ALA A 406 8.22 7.92 -23.58
CA ALA A 406 9.40 7.71 -22.76
C ALA A 406 9.27 6.44 -21.89
N LEU A 407 8.11 6.24 -21.25
CA LEU A 407 7.85 5.02 -20.49
C LEU A 407 7.91 3.76 -21.38
N SER A 408 7.38 3.84 -22.60
CA SER A 408 7.41 2.74 -23.56
C SER A 408 8.83 2.39 -23.99
N ALA A 409 9.69 3.39 -24.22
CA ALA A 409 11.09 3.16 -24.53
C ALA A 409 11.79 2.37 -23.42
N TRP A 410 11.63 2.77 -22.16
CA TRP A 410 12.16 2.03 -21.01
C TRP A 410 11.65 0.59 -20.94
N MET A 411 10.36 0.36 -21.15
CA MET A 411 9.77 -0.97 -21.11
C MET A 411 10.19 -1.87 -22.26
N CYS A 412 10.45 -1.31 -23.44
CA CYS A 412 11.04 -2.03 -24.57
C CYS A 412 12.45 -2.54 -24.24
N TYR A 413 13.29 -1.72 -23.59
CA TYR A 413 14.60 -2.18 -23.11
C TYR A 413 14.46 -3.28 -22.05
N SER A 414 13.55 -3.12 -21.08
CA SER A 414 13.25 -4.18 -20.09
C SER A 414 12.84 -5.50 -20.74
N LEU A 415 11.98 -5.47 -21.76
CA LEU A 415 11.55 -6.66 -22.51
C LEU A 415 12.73 -7.42 -23.11
N PHE A 416 13.73 -6.69 -23.60
CA PHE A 416 14.95 -7.26 -24.16
C PHE A 416 15.90 -7.79 -23.08
N LEU A 417 16.18 -7.01 -22.04
CA LEU A 417 17.14 -7.36 -20.98
C LEU A 417 16.77 -8.68 -20.27
N ASN A 418 15.47 -8.93 -20.08
CA ASN A 418 14.98 -10.18 -19.47
C ASN A 418 15.17 -11.43 -20.34
N LYS A 419 15.54 -11.29 -21.61
CA LYS A 419 15.89 -12.43 -22.48
C LYS A 419 17.39 -12.76 -22.45
N LEU A 420 18.20 -11.91 -21.83
CA LEU A 420 19.64 -12.13 -21.74
C LEU A 420 19.96 -13.16 -20.66
N ASN A 421 20.90 -14.06 -20.96
CA ASN A 421 21.43 -14.97 -19.97
C ASN A 421 22.51 -14.27 -19.15
N LEU A 422 22.14 -13.77 -17.97
CA LEU A 422 23.04 -13.02 -17.09
C LEU A 422 24.26 -13.82 -16.64
N GLN A 423 24.18 -15.16 -16.53
CA GLN A 423 25.34 -15.98 -16.18
C GLN A 423 26.38 -16.00 -17.32
N ARG A 424 25.93 -15.99 -18.58
CA ARG A 424 26.84 -15.90 -19.73
C ARG A 424 27.46 -14.50 -19.80
N VAL A 425 26.64 -13.45 -19.65
CA VAL A 425 27.14 -12.07 -19.62
C VAL A 425 28.15 -11.90 -18.48
N ALA A 426 27.86 -12.38 -17.27
CA ALA A 426 28.80 -12.28 -16.15
C ALA A 426 30.17 -12.91 -16.46
N LYS A 427 30.20 -14.06 -17.16
CA LYS A 427 31.47 -14.70 -17.59
C LYS A 427 32.27 -13.81 -18.53
N ASP A 428 31.60 -13.15 -19.49
CA ASP A 428 32.27 -12.26 -20.45
C ASP A 428 32.89 -11.04 -19.75
N TYR A 429 32.32 -10.62 -18.61
CA TYR A 429 32.75 -9.46 -17.84
C TYR A 429 33.63 -9.81 -16.62
N GLN A 430 33.97 -11.09 -16.40
CA GLN A 430 34.82 -11.52 -15.26
C GLN A 430 36.20 -10.87 -15.23
N ASN A 431 36.72 -10.41 -16.37
CA ASN A 431 38.01 -9.74 -16.43
C ASN A 431 37.91 -8.22 -16.17
N LEU A 432 36.70 -7.67 -16.05
CA LEU A 432 36.42 -6.24 -15.83
C LEU A 432 35.92 -5.93 -14.40
N LEU A 433 35.44 -6.94 -13.67
CA LEU A 433 34.91 -6.89 -12.30
C LEU A 433 35.74 -7.79 -11.41
#